data_AF-A0AAV6D410-F1
#
_entry.id   AF-A0AAV6D410-F1
#
_cell.length_a   1.000
_cell.length_b   1.000
_cell.length_c   1.000
_cell.angle_alpha   90.00
_cell.angle_beta   90.00
_cell.angle_gamma   90.00
#
_symmetry.space_group_name_H-M   'P 1'
#
loop_
_entity.id
_entity.type
_entity.pdbx_description
1 polymer ?
#
loop_
_entity_poly.entity_id
_entity_poly.type
_entity_poly.pdbx_seq_one_letter_code
_entity_poly.pdbx_strand_id
1 'polypeptide(L)' 'MALPELIEIVPLNQPVRAEITVPGSKSITNRALILAALADGEVTLTGALWSEDTQIMVECLQKLGFEIRVKN' A
#
# COMPACT_ATOMS: atom_id res chain seq x y z
N MET A 1 11.19 -8.93 10.10
CA MET A 1 12.46 -8.66 10.82
C MET A 1 12.21 -7.47 11.70
N ALA A 2 12.40 -7.59 13.01
CA ALA A 2 12.26 -6.45 13.92
C ALA A 2 13.40 -5.46 13.68
N LEU A 3 13.11 -4.16 13.68
CA LEU A 3 14.14 -3.13 13.63
C LEU A 3 14.86 -3.06 14.98
N PRO A 4 16.13 -2.63 15.01
CA PRO A 4 16.84 -2.38 16.27
C PRO A 4 16.13 -1.29 17.08
N GLU A 5 16.35 -1.28 18.40
CA GLU A 5 15.80 -0.25 19.30
C GLU A 5 16.29 1.16 18.93
N LEU A 6 17.54 1.25 18.45
CA LEU A 6 18.16 2.49 18.02
C LEU A 6 18.79 2.32 16.63
N ILE A 7 18.59 3.33 15.80
CA ILE A 7 19.25 3.45 14.49
C ILE A 7 20.15 4.69 14.56
N GLU A 8 21.47 4.47 14.51
CA GLU A 8 22.44 5.55 14.42
C GLU A 8 22.39 6.19 13.02
N ILE A 9 22.34 7.52 12.98
CA ILE A 9 22.47 8.27 11.72
C ILE A 9 23.95 8.58 11.50
N VAL A 10 24.57 7.83 10.59
CA VAL A 10 25.99 8.02 10.23
C VAL A 10 26.12 9.12 9.16
N PRO A 11 26.97 10.14 9.36
CA PRO A 11 27.23 11.16 8.35
C PRO A 11 27.73 10.57 7.03
N LEU A 12 27.26 11.14 5.92
CA LEU A 12 27.70 10.74 4.59
C LEU A 12 29.00 11.45 4.22
N ASN A 13 29.91 10.71 3.57
CA ASN A 13 31.19 11.26 3.10
C ASN A 13 31.07 11.99 1.75
N GLN A 14 29.92 11.92 1.09
CA GLN A 14 29.63 12.54 -0.21
C GLN A 14 28.11 12.71 -0.42
N PRO A 15 27.67 13.58 -1.35
CA PRO A 15 26.25 13.75 -1.66
C PRO A 15 25.58 12.46 -2.17
N VAL A 16 24.31 12.26 -1.81
CA VAL A 16 23.50 11.16 -2.34
C VAL A 16 22.93 11.54 -3.70
N ARG A 17 23.14 10.68 -4.70
CA ARG A 17 22.40 10.68 -5.95
C ARG A 17 21.66 9.36 -6.07
N ALA A 18 20.38 9.37 -5.74
CA ALA A 18 19.53 8.19 -5.77
C ALA A 18 18.15 8.54 -6.30
N GLU A 19 17.53 7.55 -6.95
CA GLU A 19 16.11 7.52 -7.27
C GLU A 19 15.50 6.37 -6.49
N ILE A 20 14.42 6.64 -5.76
CA ILE A 20 13.81 5.67 -4.86
C ILE A 20 12.32 5.65 -5.14
N THR A 21 11.77 4.46 -5.41
CA THR A 21 10.33 4.25 -5.39
C THR A 21 9.89 3.99 -3.96
N VAL A 22 9.09 4.89 -3.42
CA VAL A 22 8.47 4.70 -2.12
C VAL A 22 7.23 3.81 -2.24
N PRO A 23 6.79 3.16 -1.15
CA PRO A 23 5.52 2.45 -1.13
C PRO A 23 4.35 3.34 -1.55
N GLY A 24 3.29 2.73 -2.04
CA GLY A 24 2.05 3.43 -2.41
C GLY A 24 1.49 4.28 -1.27
N SER A 25 0.69 5.28 -1.62
CA SER A 25 -0.02 6.06 -0.60
C SER A 25 -1.17 5.25 0.01
N LYS A 26 -1.20 5.21 1.34
CA LYS A 26 -2.28 4.58 2.11
C LYS A 26 -3.66 5.14 1.75
N SER A 27 -3.80 6.47 1.75
CA SER A 27 -5.08 7.12 1.45
C SER A 27 -5.49 6.94 -0.01
N ILE A 28 -4.54 6.93 -0.95
CA ILE A 28 -4.84 6.65 -2.37
C ILE A 28 -5.30 5.20 -2.53
N THR A 29 -4.60 4.26 -1.89
CA THR A 29 -4.95 2.82 -1.93
C THR A 29 -6.39 2.60 -1.44
N ASN A 30 -6.75 3.16 -0.28
CA ASN A 30 -8.10 2.98 0.27
C ASN A 30 -9.19 3.67 -0.58
N ARG A 31 -8.92 4.85 -1.13
CA ARG A 31 -9.86 5.52 -2.06
C ARG A 31 -10.02 4.72 -3.36
N ALA A 32 -8.92 4.21 -3.92
CA ALA A 32 -8.93 3.42 -5.13
C ALA A 32 -9.71 2.11 -4.96
N LEU A 33 -9.63 1.46 -3.78
CA LEU A 33 -10.43 0.27 -3.46
C LEU A 33 -11.94 0.56 -3.51
N ILE A 34 -12.39 1.66 -2.92
CA ILE A 34 -13.81 2.06 -2.96
C ILE A 34 -14.25 2.37 -4.38
N LEU A 35 -13.45 3.13 -5.14
CA LEU A 35 -13.76 3.46 -6.52
C LEU A 35 -13.82 2.21 -7.41
N ALA A 36 -12.90 1.26 -7.20
CA ALA A 36 -12.88 -0.02 -7.91
C ALA A 36 -14.12 -0.87 -7.60
N ALA A 37 -14.56 -0.92 -6.34
CA ALA A 37 -15.77 -1.64 -5.95
C ALA A 37 -17.05 -1.03 -6.55
N LEU A 38 -17.06 0.28 -6.79
CA LEU A 38 -18.21 0.99 -7.39
C LEU A 38 -18.16 1.04 -8.92
N ALA A 39 -17.06 0.63 -9.54
CA ALA A 39 -16.90 0.66 -10.99
C ALA A 39 -17.60 -0.54 -11.65
N ASP A 40 -18.01 -0.35 -12.90
CA ASP A 40 -18.50 -1.45 -13.73
C ASP A 40 -17.33 -2.31 -14.23
N GLY A 41 -17.38 -3.61 -13.96
CA GLY A 41 -16.39 -4.59 -14.43
C GLY A 41 -15.21 -4.81 -13.51
N GLU A 42 -14.19 -5.53 -14.00
CA GLU A 42 -13.00 -5.88 -13.22
C GLU A 42 -11.95 -4.75 -13.25
N VAL A 43 -11.46 -4.37 -12.07
CA VAL A 43 -10.43 -3.33 -11.91
C VAL A 43 -9.18 -3.91 -11.26
N THR A 44 -8.01 -3.64 -11.85
CA THR A 44 -6.71 -4.01 -11.27
C THR A 44 -6.03 -2.77 -10.69
N LEU A 45 -5.70 -2.81 -9.40
CA LEU A 45 -4.94 -1.74 -8.73
C LEU A 45 -3.46 -2.13 -8.63
N THR A 46 -2.57 -1.30 -9.16
CA THR A 46 -1.11 -1.48 -9.10
C THR A 46 -0.44 -0.44 -8.20
N GLY A 47 0.64 -0.81 -7.51
CA GLY A 47 1.33 0.09 -6.58
C GLY A 47 0.52 0.40 -5.32
N ALA A 48 -0.50 -0.40 -5.02
CA ALA A 48 -1.25 -0.34 -3.79
C ALA A 48 -0.36 -0.66 -2.58
N LEU A 49 -0.52 0.08 -1.50
CA LEU A 49 0.17 -0.21 -0.24
C LEU A 49 -0.55 -1.33 0.50
N TRP A 50 0.11 -2.46 0.74
CA TRP A 50 -0.44 -3.54 1.58
C TRP A 50 -0.26 -3.23 3.08
N SER A 51 -1.04 -2.28 3.58
CA SER A 51 -1.07 -1.87 4.99
C SER A 51 -2.17 -2.57 5.79
N GLU A 52 -2.14 -2.46 7.12
CA GLU A 52 -3.24 -2.89 7.98
C GLU A 52 -4.57 -2.21 7.61
N ASP A 53 -4.58 -0.89 7.38
CA ASP A 53 -5.78 -0.18 6.93
C ASP A 53 -6.32 -0.73 5.60
N THR A 54 -5.43 -1.20 4.71
CA THR A 54 -5.79 -1.78 3.41
C THR A 54 -6.37 -3.18 3.59
N GLN A 55 -5.81 -3.99 4.49
CA GLN A 55 -6.33 -5.30 4.85
C GLN A 55 -7.76 -5.18 5.41
N ILE A 56 -7.96 -4.27 6.37
CA ILE A 56 -9.28 -3.99 6.96
C ILE A 56 -10.27 -3.53 5.88
N MET A 57 -9.86 -2.65 4.96
CA MET A 57 -10.72 -2.19 3.87
C MET A 57 -11.12 -3.32 2.93
N VAL A 58 -10.18 -4.19 2.53
CA VAL A 58 -10.45 -5.36 1.69
C VAL A 58 -11.43 -6.31 2.39
N GLU A 59 -11.23 -6.61 3.67
CA GLU A 59 -12.15 -7.44 4.44
C GLU A 59 -13.55 -6.83 4.54
N CYS A 60 -13.66 -5.52 4.75
CA CYS A 60 -14.94 -4.82 4.78
C CYS A 60 -15.68 -4.93 3.44
N LEU A 61 -14.99 -4.70 2.32
CA LEU A 61 -15.59 -4.80 0.99
C LEU A 61 -15.98 -6.26 0.66
N GLN A 62 -15.17 -7.25 1.05
CA GLN A 62 -15.53 -8.66 0.89
C GLN A 62 -16.79 -9.02 1.71
N LYS A 63 -16.94 -8.51 2.93
CA LYS A 63 -18.15 -8.67 3.74
C LYS A 63 -19.39 -8.00 3.11
N LEU A 64 -19.19 -6.95 2.34
CA LEU A 64 -20.25 -6.28 1.57
C LEU A 64 -20.59 -7.02 0.26
N GLY A 65 -19.89 -8.11 -0.07
CA GLY A 65 -20.18 -8.96 -1.22
C GLY A 65 -19.32 -8.70 -2.46
N PHE A 66 -18.30 -7.84 -2.37
CA PHE A 66 -17.38 -7.60 -3.49
C PHE A 66 -16.32 -8.71 -3.59
N GLU A 67 -16.10 -9.24 -4.79
CA GLU A 67 -14.99 -10.16 -5.04
C GLU A 67 -13.68 -9.37 -5.15
N ILE A 68 -12.75 -9.60 -4.23
CA ILE A 68 -11.43 -8.96 -4.24
C ILE A 68 -10.36 -10.04 -4.12
N ARG A 69 -9.41 -10.02 -5.05
CA ARG A 69 -8.25 -10.91 -5.08
C ARG A 69 -6.98 -10.11 -4.89
N VAL A 70 -6.15 -10.53 -3.94
CA VAL A 70 -4.84 -9.93 -3.67
C VAL A 70 -3.77 -10.89 -4.14
N LYS A 71 -2.89 -10.42 -5.02
CA LYS A 71 -1.72 -11.18 -5.49
C LYS A 71 -0.48 -10.50 -4.93
N ASN A 72 0.32 -11.28 -4.20
CA ASN A 72 1.66 -10.90 -3.75
C ASN A 72 2.71 -11.33 -4.77
#